data_AF-A0A922WN50-F1
#
_entry.id   AF-A0A922WN50-F1
#
_cell.length_a   1.000
_cell.length_b   1.000
_cell.length_c   1.000
_cell.angle_alpha   90.00
_cell.angle_beta   90.00
_cell.angle_gamma   90.00
#
_symmetry.space_group_name_H-M   'P 1'
#
loop_
_entity.id
_entity.type
_entity.pdbx_description
1 polymer ?
#
loop_
_entity_poly.entity_id
_entity_poly.type
_entity_poly.pdbx_seq_one_letter_code
_entity_poly.pdbx_strand_id
1 'polypeptide(L)'
;MRYAEPIASAAATIPSRPHSLEVLTASVPTLAIADAFAPPSHESTQNLSHTIAGQRLSAQEVRRRLWHMTPGLLPIALWFIPHTDPWGWILWGVVATIILATVTTMILRFHKIARPQEAEGYSAVAAYAGVVLATLLLLPGREEVGMMTLAILAFGDGSATLFGLSFGGYSLPWNRRKSWTGLLAFIGMGALLGGVMLWGESRPGIALPLAITIGGLASLAAAFVESWPSKRNDNLRVGLTAATVGTCLHLMLVP
;
A
#
# COMPACT_ATOMS: atom_id res chain seq x y z
N MET A 1 43.67 -17.60 46.90
CA MET A 1 43.85 -19.07 46.86
C MET A 1 43.94 -19.59 48.29
N ARG A 2 43.25 -20.70 48.57
CA ARG A 2 43.11 -21.45 49.85
C ARG A 2 41.94 -21.06 50.78
N TYR A 3 40.82 -21.69 50.44
CA TYR A 3 39.82 -22.37 51.28
C TYR A 3 40.18 -22.63 52.76
N ALA A 4 39.17 -22.46 53.62
CA ALA A 4 38.84 -23.39 54.70
C ALA A 4 37.31 -23.41 54.89
N GLU A 5 36.78 -24.63 55.02
CA GLU A 5 35.36 -25.01 54.99
C GLU A 5 34.87 -25.33 56.44
N PRO A 6 33.71 -25.98 56.72
CA PRO A 6 32.57 -25.45 57.46
C PRO A 6 32.30 -26.21 58.79
N ILE A 7 31.01 -26.50 59.12
CA ILE A 7 30.40 -27.25 60.26
C ILE A 7 29.81 -26.29 61.32
N ALA A 8 28.50 -26.05 61.44
CA ALA A 8 27.29 -26.88 61.60
C ALA A 8 26.88 -27.17 63.07
N SER A 9 25.62 -26.82 63.35
CA SER A 9 24.65 -27.49 64.24
C SER A 9 24.78 -27.38 65.78
N ALA A 10 23.74 -26.80 66.40
CA ALA A 10 22.85 -27.41 67.41
C ALA A 10 22.13 -26.29 68.19
N ALA A 11 20.83 -26.08 68.01
CA ALA A 11 19.71 -26.76 68.68
C ALA A 11 19.32 -26.12 70.03
N ALA A 12 18.16 -25.46 70.04
CA ALA A 12 17.31 -25.18 71.21
C ALA A 12 16.07 -24.39 70.70
N THR A 13 14.81 -24.54 71.11
CA THR A 13 13.99 -25.49 71.87
C THR A 13 12.54 -25.01 71.64
N ILE A 14 11.57 -25.92 71.43
CA ILE A 14 10.12 -25.63 71.31
C ILE A 14 9.49 -25.62 72.72
N PRO A 15 8.61 -24.67 73.10
CA PRO A 15 7.13 -24.89 73.11
C PRO A 15 6.34 -23.58 72.85
N SER A 16 5.03 -23.48 72.59
CA SER A 16 3.88 -24.37 72.37
C SER A 16 2.76 -23.46 71.82
N ARG A 17 1.98 -23.91 70.83
CA ARG A 17 0.76 -23.23 70.37
C ARG A 17 -0.34 -23.29 71.43
N PRO A 18 -1.29 -22.34 71.43
CA PRO A 18 -2.59 -22.69 70.88
C PRO A 18 -3.21 -21.64 69.94
N HIS A 19 -4.22 -22.12 69.23
CA HIS A 19 -5.00 -21.51 68.16
C HIS A 19 -5.81 -20.27 68.57
N SER A 20 -5.89 -19.27 67.68
CA SER A 20 -7.15 -18.53 67.39
C SER A 20 -6.97 -17.57 66.21
N LEU A 21 -7.96 -17.58 65.32
CA LEU A 21 -8.01 -16.97 63.98
C LEU A 21 -8.11 -15.44 64.00
N GLU A 22 -7.33 -14.78 63.13
CA GLU A 22 -7.50 -13.37 62.75
C GLU A 22 -8.74 -13.20 61.87
N VAL A 23 -9.66 -12.32 62.28
CA VAL A 23 -10.64 -11.69 61.39
C VAL A 23 -10.51 -10.19 61.62
N LEU A 24 -9.66 -9.53 60.83
CA LEU A 24 -9.56 -8.07 60.79
C LEU A 24 -10.48 -7.57 59.66
N THR A 25 -11.66 -7.10 60.04
CA THR A 25 -12.61 -6.41 59.16
C THR A 25 -12.07 -5.01 58.82
N ALA A 26 -11.49 -4.85 57.64
CA ALA A 26 -11.23 -3.55 57.04
C ALA A 26 -12.38 -3.18 56.10
N SER A 27 -13.07 -2.10 56.43
CA SER A 27 -14.15 -1.46 55.68
C SER A 27 -13.68 -0.93 54.32
N VAL A 28 -14.29 -1.42 53.23
CA VAL A 28 -14.09 -0.94 51.86
C VAL A 28 -15.01 0.26 51.59
N PRO A 29 -14.50 1.40 51.06
CA PRO A 29 -15.34 2.58 50.78
C PRO A 29 -16.23 2.35 49.54
N THR A 30 -17.53 2.56 49.72
CA THR A 30 -18.63 2.36 48.74
C THR A 30 -18.75 3.50 47.71
N LEU A 31 -17.65 4.03 47.19
CA LEU A 31 -17.69 5.20 46.30
C LEU A 31 -16.73 5.08 45.10
N ALA A 32 -16.85 4.02 44.32
CA ALA A 32 -16.06 3.84 43.09
C ALA A 32 -16.71 2.94 42.02
N ILE A 33 -18.05 2.77 42.00
CA ILE A 33 -18.72 1.89 41.02
C ILE A 33 -19.78 2.64 40.17
N ALA A 34 -20.13 3.89 40.49
CA ALA A 34 -21.14 4.63 39.73
C ALA A 34 -20.63 5.28 38.43
N ASP A 35 -19.32 5.47 38.26
CA ASP A 35 -18.77 6.15 37.07
C ASP A 35 -18.38 5.20 35.92
N ALA A 36 -18.54 3.88 36.09
CA ALA A 36 -18.15 2.89 35.09
C ALA A 36 -19.20 2.65 33.97
N PHE A 37 -20.35 3.33 34.02
CA PHE A 37 -21.46 3.12 33.07
C PHE A 37 -22.09 4.43 32.58
N ALA A 38 -21.33 5.53 32.52
CA ALA A 38 -21.75 6.69 31.76
C ALA A 38 -21.65 6.37 30.26
N PRO A 39 -22.72 6.55 29.45
CA PRO A 39 -22.59 6.49 28.00
C PRO A 39 -21.54 7.51 27.56
N PRO A 40 -20.68 7.19 26.57
CA PRO A 40 -19.61 8.08 26.17
C PRO A 40 -20.19 9.46 25.82
N SER A 41 -19.67 10.50 26.47
CA SER A 41 -20.10 11.88 26.23
C SER A 41 -19.97 12.20 24.74
N HIS A 42 -20.94 12.97 24.22
CA HIS A 42 -21.04 13.39 22.81
C HIS A 42 -19.76 14.05 22.23
N GLU A 43 -18.79 14.43 23.07
CA GLU A 43 -17.47 14.92 22.65
C GLU A 43 -16.57 13.84 22.03
N SER A 44 -16.70 12.58 22.45
CA SER A 44 -15.85 11.48 21.95
C SER A 44 -16.14 11.11 20.48
N THR A 45 -17.31 11.48 19.95
CA THR A 45 -17.69 11.29 18.54
C THR A 45 -17.28 12.43 17.61
N GLN A 46 -16.85 13.59 18.11
CA GLN A 46 -16.50 14.74 17.25
C GLN A 46 -15.11 14.64 16.60
N ASN A 47 -14.26 13.70 17.03
CA ASN A 47 -12.88 13.59 16.55
C ASN A 47 -12.64 12.56 15.43
N LEU A 48 -13.68 11.87 14.93
CA LEU A 48 -13.49 10.76 13.98
C LEU A 48 -13.50 11.15 12.50
N SER A 49 -13.99 12.35 12.13
CA SER A 49 -14.14 12.72 10.72
C SER A 49 -13.66 14.13 10.43
N HIS A 50 -12.38 14.27 10.09
CA HIS A 50 -11.91 15.48 9.42
C HIS A 50 -12.40 15.46 7.97
N THR A 51 -13.05 16.54 7.54
CA THR A 51 -13.48 16.68 6.14
C THR A 51 -12.37 17.35 5.35
N ILE A 52 -11.96 16.74 4.25
CA ILE A 52 -11.08 17.35 3.26
C ILE A 52 -11.98 18.16 2.32
N ALA A 53 -11.84 19.48 2.32
CA ALA A 53 -12.55 20.33 1.37
C ALA A 53 -12.03 20.06 -0.04
N GLY A 54 -12.95 19.97 -1.01
CA GLY A 54 -12.59 19.95 -2.42
C GLY A 54 -11.81 21.23 -2.77
N GLN A 55 -10.71 21.08 -3.50
CA GLN A 55 -9.87 22.18 -3.95
C GLN A 55 -10.04 22.37 -5.46
N ARG A 56 -9.97 23.63 -5.93
CA ARG A 56 -9.81 23.89 -7.36
C ARG A 56 -8.43 23.40 -7.76
N LEU A 57 -8.38 22.31 -8.52
CA LEU A 57 -7.15 21.76 -9.07
C LEU A 57 -6.44 22.82 -9.92
N SER A 58 -5.17 23.09 -9.63
CA SER A 58 -4.37 23.94 -10.50
C SER A 58 -4.13 23.23 -11.84
N ALA A 59 -4.07 23.99 -12.93
CA ALA A 59 -3.76 23.42 -14.24
C ALA A 59 -2.40 22.67 -14.24
N GLN A 60 -1.45 23.13 -13.41
CA GLN A 60 -0.17 22.47 -13.22
C GLN A 60 -0.31 21.09 -12.54
N GLU A 61 -1.19 20.97 -11.53
CA GLU A 61 -1.45 19.70 -10.84
C GLU A 61 -2.13 18.71 -11.80
N VAL A 62 -3.15 19.14 -12.52
CA VAL A 62 -3.83 18.30 -13.53
C VAL A 62 -2.82 17.83 -14.57
N ARG A 63 -2.02 18.74 -15.13
CA ARG A 63 -0.99 18.40 -16.11
C ARG A 63 0.01 17.39 -15.54
N ARG A 64 0.46 17.55 -14.30
CA ARG A 64 1.36 16.61 -13.63
C ARG A 64 0.74 15.22 -13.51
N ARG A 65 -0.55 15.13 -13.14
CA ARG A 65 -1.27 13.84 -13.03
C ARG A 65 -1.54 13.19 -14.37
N LEU A 66 -1.81 13.97 -15.41
CA LEU A 66 -1.93 13.45 -16.77
C LEU A 66 -0.61 12.85 -17.26
N TRP A 67 0.52 13.54 -17.04
CA TRP A 67 1.86 13.00 -17.35
C TRP A 67 2.20 11.75 -16.57
N HIS A 68 1.69 11.63 -15.35
CA HIS A 68 1.83 10.44 -14.52
C HIS A 68 1.01 9.26 -15.01
N MET A 69 -0.14 9.51 -15.63
CA MET A 69 -1.01 8.49 -16.21
C MET A 69 -0.53 8.00 -17.59
N THR A 70 0.28 8.78 -18.32
CA THR A 70 0.67 8.42 -19.69
C THR A 70 1.39 7.07 -19.83
N PRO A 71 2.27 6.63 -18.90
CA PRO A 71 2.87 5.30 -18.99
C PRO A 71 1.84 4.17 -18.95
N GLY A 72 0.70 4.39 -18.28
CA GLY A 72 -0.42 3.44 -18.23
C GLY A 72 -1.09 3.18 -19.58
N LEU A 73 -0.80 3.99 -20.61
CA LEU A 73 -1.30 3.79 -21.97
C LEU A 73 -0.41 2.84 -22.80
N LEU A 74 0.75 2.45 -22.29
CA LEU A 74 1.66 1.51 -22.98
C LEU A 74 0.96 0.20 -23.39
N PRO A 75 0.17 -0.48 -22.53
CA PRO A 75 -0.48 -1.74 -22.93
C PRO A 75 -1.46 -1.55 -24.09
N ILE A 76 -2.15 -0.41 -24.14
CA ILE A 76 -3.05 -0.08 -25.26
C ILE A 76 -2.26 0.05 -26.56
N ALA A 77 -1.08 0.68 -26.52
CA ALA A 77 -0.22 0.76 -27.70
C ALA A 77 0.27 -0.62 -28.15
N LEU A 78 0.55 -1.52 -27.20
CA LEU A 78 0.98 -2.89 -27.47
C LEU A 78 -0.12 -3.70 -28.17
N TRP A 79 -1.41 -3.44 -27.94
CA TRP A 79 -2.50 -4.13 -28.64
C TRP A 79 -2.48 -3.96 -30.17
N PHE A 80 -1.86 -2.88 -30.66
CA PHE A 80 -1.71 -2.63 -32.10
C PHE A 80 -0.43 -3.23 -32.71
N ILE A 81 0.45 -3.78 -31.86
CA ILE A 81 1.69 -4.42 -32.28
C ILE A 81 1.44 -5.93 -32.17
N PRO A 82 1.49 -6.72 -33.25
CA PRO A 82 1.41 -8.16 -33.13
C PRO A 82 2.62 -8.70 -32.35
N HIS A 83 2.38 -9.41 -31.26
CA HIS A 83 3.41 -10.08 -30.46
C HIS A 83 2.86 -11.34 -29.79
N THR A 84 3.78 -12.22 -29.40
CA THR A 84 3.53 -13.47 -28.69
C THR A 84 3.91 -13.33 -27.22
N ASP A 85 3.44 -14.26 -26.39
CA ASP A 85 3.91 -14.43 -25.01
C ASP A 85 4.76 -15.72 -24.95
N PRO A 86 6.01 -15.68 -24.41
CA PRO A 86 6.73 -14.49 -23.98
C PRO A 86 7.04 -13.55 -25.15
N TRP A 87 7.23 -12.28 -24.82
CA TRP A 87 7.56 -11.26 -25.81
C TRP A 87 8.82 -11.62 -26.59
N GLY A 88 8.76 -11.42 -27.91
CA GLY A 88 9.94 -11.55 -28.76
C GLY A 88 11.05 -10.60 -28.35
N TRP A 89 12.31 -11.01 -28.53
CA TRP A 89 13.51 -10.26 -28.09
C TRP A 89 13.56 -8.82 -28.59
N ILE A 90 12.98 -8.51 -29.76
CA ILE A 90 12.88 -7.14 -30.28
C ILE A 90 11.96 -6.29 -29.40
N LEU A 91 10.73 -6.74 -29.16
CA LEU A 91 9.75 -6.02 -28.34
C LEU A 91 10.28 -5.85 -26.92
N TRP A 92 10.79 -6.94 -26.34
CA TRP A 92 11.39 -6.92 -25.02
C TRP A 92 12.57 -5.94 -24.96
N GLY A 93 13.47 -5.96 -25.95
CA GLY A 93 14.61 -5.05 -26.04
C GLY A 93 14.21 -3.59 -26.14
N VAL A 94 13.16 -3.27 -26.93
CA VAL A 94 12.61 -1.92 -27.03
C VAL A 94 12.03 -1.46 -25.70
N VAL A 95 11.15 -2.26 -25.07
CA VAL A 95 10.52 -1.91 -23.79
C VAL A 95 11.56 -1.78 -22.68
N ALA A 96 12.47 -2.75 -22.55
CA ALA A 96 13.57 -2.70 -21.58
C ALA A 96 14.46 -1.48 -21.80
N THR A 97 14.77 -1.12 -23.04
CA THR A 97 15.58 0.08 -23.35
C THR A 97 14.85 1.36 -22.95
N ILE A 98 13.55 1.49 -23.24
CA ILE A 98 12.75 2.66 -22.85
C ILE A 98 12.72 2.78 -21.32
N ILE A 99 12.48 1.67 -20.62
CA ILE A 99 12.42 1.68 -19.17
C ILE A 99 13.80 2.00 -18.57
N LEU A 100 14.87 1.38 -19.07
CA LEU A 100 16.23 1.62 -18.59
C LEU A 100 16.69 3.05 -18.88
N ALA A 101 16.38 3.60 -20.05
CA ALA A 101 16.67 4.99 -20.38
C ALA A 101 15.91 5.94 -19.45
N THR A 102 14.66 5.62 -19.12
CA THR A 102 13.87 6.39 -18.14
C THR A 102 14.53 6.34 -16.77
N VAL A 103 14.79 5.16 -16.22
CA VAL A 103 15.45 4.96 -14.92
C VAL A 103 16.80 5.67 -14.88
N THR A 104 17.62 5.51 -15.92
CA THR A 104 18.96 6.13 -16.02
C THR A 104 18.87 7.65 -16.05
N THR A 105 18.00 8.21 -16.89
CA THR A 105 17.78 9.65 -16.95
C THR A 105 17.32 10.20 -15.60
N MET A 106 16.47 9.45 -14.88
CA MET A 106 16.03 9.84 -13.55
C MET A 106 17.15 9.80 -12.52
N ILE A 107 17.95 8.72 -12.46
CA ILE A 107 19.09 8.63 -11.55
C ILE A 107 20.08 9.76 -11.81
N LEU A 108 20.42 10.04 -13.07
CA LEU A 108 21.34 11.10 -13.44
C LEU A 108 20.80 12.51 -13.12
N ARG A 109 19.49 12.74 -13.28
CA ARG A 109 18.85 14.02 -12.93
C ARG A 109 18.66 14.20 -11.43
N PHE A 110 18.35 13.14 -10.70
CA PHE A 110 18.22 13.16 -9.24
C PHE A 110 19.52 13.62 -8.58
N HIS A 111 20.67 13.17 -9.09
CA HIS A 111 21.98 13.63 -8.61
C HIS A 111 22.33 15.08 -9.00
N LYS A 112 21.71 15.64 -10.05
CA LYS A 112 22.01 17.00 -10.56
C LYS A 112 21.04 18.08 -10.06
N ILE A 113 19.82 17.72 -9.69
CA ILE A 113 18.74 18.67 -9.36
C ILE A 113 18.10 18.25 -8.03
N ALA A 114 18.82 18.48 -6.94
CA ALA A 114 18.30 18.31 -5.58
C ALA A 114 17.44 19.52 -5.14
N ARG A 115 16.43 19.90 -5.95
CA ARG A 115 15.37 20.82 -5.52
C ARG A 115 14.16 20.01 -5.04
N PRO A 116 13.62 20.26 -3.81
CA PRO A 116 12.62 19.39 -3.18
C PRO A 116 11.34 19.16 -4.01
N GLN A 117 10.86 20.18 -4.72
CA GLN A 117 9.59 20.13 -5.45
C GLN A 117 9.69 19.38 -6.80
N GLU A 118 10.87 19.29 -7.40
CA GLU A 118 11.09 18.54 -8.65
C GLU A 118 11.46 17.07 -8.38
N ALA A 119 12.14 16.80 -7.26
CA ALA A 119 12.55 15.46 -6.86
C ALA A 119 11.36 14.50 -6.66
N GLU A 120 10.21 15.00 -6.21
CA GLU A 120 9.03 14.19 -5.91
C GLU A 120 8.41 13.58 -7.19
N GLY A 121 8.29 14.36 -8.27
CA GLY A 121 7.77 13.88 -9.56
C GLY A 121 8.70 12.88 -10.25
N TYR A 122 10.01 13.09 -10.17
CA TYR A 122 10.99 12.14 -10.70
C TYR A 122 11.02 10.82 -9.90
N SER A 123 10.85 10.90 -8.59
CA SER A 123 10.79 9.72 -7.72
C SER A 123 9.58 8.83 -8.03
N ALA A 124 8.44 9.46 -8.37
CA ALA A 124 7.26 8.75 -8.81
C ALA A 124 7.61 7.92 -10.05
N VAL A 125 7.91 8.56 -11.18
CA VAL A 125 8.21 7.92 -12.48
C VAL A 125 9.27 6.81 -12.36
N ALA A 126 10.32 7.02 -11.57
CA ALA A 126 11.36 6.01 -11.35
C ALA A 126 10.83 4.75 -10.63
N ALA A 127 9.89 4.89 -9.70
CA ALA A 127 9.26 3.74 -9.05
C ALA A 127 8.39 2.93 -10.01
N TYR A 128 7.63 3.56 -10.90
CA TYR A 128 6.87 2.87 -11.97
C TYR A 128 7.81 2.03 -12.83
N ALA A 129 8.84 2.70 -13.36
CA ALA A 129 9.81 2.12 -14.25
C ALA A 129 10.53 0.93 -13.58
N GLY A 130 10.95 1.10 -12.32
CA GLY A 130 11.61 0.04 -11.56
C GLY A 130 10.72 -1.17 -11.27
N VAL A 131 9.49 -0.97 -10.79
CA VAL A 131 8.57 -2.07 -10.47
C VAL A 131 8.16 -2.83 -11.73
N VAL A 132 7.82 -2.10 -12.80
CA VAL A 132 7.39 -2.72 -14.06
C VAL A 132 8.55 -3.46 -14.70
N LEU A 133 9.75 -2.89 -14.73
CA LEU A 133 10.95 -3.61 -15.19
C LEU A 133 11.17 -4.87 -14.36
N ALA A 134 11.15 -4.78 -13.04
CA ALA A 134 11.33 -5.93 -12.17
C ALA A 134 10.27 -7.02 -12.45
N THR A 135 9.02 -6.63 -12.67
CA THR A 135 7.94 -7.56 -13.00
C THR A 135 8.20 -8.27 -14.33
N LEU A 136 8.59 -7.53 -15.38
CA LEU A 136 8.93 -8.09 -16.69
C LEU A 136 10.19 -8.97 -16.67
N LEU A 137 11.18 -8.64 -15.82
CA LEU A 137 12.41 -9.43 -15.68
C LEU A 137 12.19 -10.73 -14.90
N LEU A 138 11.38 -10.67 -13.84
CA LEU A 138 11.16 -11.80 -12.93
C LEU A 138 10.08 -12.77 -13.44
N LEU A 139 9.18 -12.31 -14.32
CA LEU A 139 8.05 -13.07 -14.82
C LEU A 139 8.03 -13.13 -16.37
N PRO A 140 9.05 -13.74 -17.01
CA PRO A 140 9.04 -13.92 -18.46
C PRO A 140 7.85 -14.80 -18.87
N GLY A 141 7.10 -14.39 -19.90
CA GLY A 141 5.88 -15.08 -20.33
C GLY A 141 4.64 -14.78 -19.49
N ARG A 142 4.71 -13.77 -18.61
CA ARG A 142 3.57 -13.21 -17.86
C ARG A 142 3.57 -11.68 -17.91
N GLU A 143 3.91 -11.13 -19.06
CA GLU A 143 4.05 -9.70 -19.29
C GLU A 143 2.74 -8.92 -19.04
N GLU A 144 1.59 -9.58 -19.20
CA GLU A 144 0.25 -9.08 -18.89
C GLU A 144 0.12 -8.63 -17.42
N VAL A 145 0.80 -9.30 -16.49
CA VAL A 145 0.82 -8.90 -15.07
C VAL A 145 1.62 -7.61 -14.89
N GLY A 146 2.70 -7.44 -15.66
CA GLY A 146 3.47 -6.19 -15.71
C GLY A 146 2.64 -5.03 -16.25
N MET A 147 1.87 -5.26 -17.31
CA MET A 147 0.98 -4.26 -17.91
C MET A 147 -0.18 -3.88 -16.99
N MET A 148 -0.79 -4.86 -16.31
CA MET A 148 -1.78 -4.61 -15.26
C MET A 148 -1.20 -3.77 -14.12
N THR A 149 -0.01 -4.12 -13.64
CA THR A 149 0.67 -3.40 -12.54
C THR A 149 0.93 -1.95 -12.94
N LEU A 150 1.43 -1.72 -14.16
CA LEU A 150 1.64 -0.41 -14.73
C LEU A 150 0.35 0.42 -14.78
N ALA A 151 -0.75 -0.19 -15.22
CA ALA A 151 -2.06 0.44 -15.28
C ALA A 151 -2.61 0.82 -13.89
N ILE A 152 -2.55 -0.09 -12.91
CA ILE A 152 -3.00 0.17 -11.54
C ILE A 152 -2.19 1.31 -10.93
N LEU A 153 -0.87 1.29 -11.11
CA LEU A 153 0.01 2.34 -10.63
C LEU A 153 -0.32 3.70 -11.26
N ALA A 154 -0.52 3.74 -12.57
CA ALA A 154 -0.67 4.98 -13.34
C ALA A 154 -2.05 5.61 -13.10
N PHE A 155 -3.10 4.80 -13.20
CA PHE A 155 -4.47 5.27 -13.11
C PHE A 155 -5.02 5.26 -11.69
N GLY A 156 -4.58 4.34 -10.83
CA GLY A 156 -5.00 4.28 -9.43
C GLY A 156 -4.62 5.55 -8.67
N ASP A 157 -3.32 5.87 -8.57
CA ASP A 157 -2.87 7.08 -7.86
C ASP A 157 -3.35 8.37 -8.55
N GLY A 158 -3.27 8.40 -9.88
CA GLY A 158 -3.71 9.55 -10.66
C GLY A 158 -5.18 9.89 -10.39
N SER A 159 -6.07 8.88 -10.43
CA SER A 159 -7.49 9.08 -10.16
C SER A 159 -7.75 9.38 -8.68
N ALA A 160 -7.09 8.69 -7.75
CA ALA A 160 -7.22 8.95 -6.32
C ALA A 160 -6.97 10.43 -5.99
N THR A 161 -5.94 11.00 -6.59
CA THR A 161 -5.61 12.41 -6.40
C THR A 161 -6.61 13.33 -7.11
N LEU A 162 -6.92 13.09 -8.38
CA LEU A 162 -7.84 13.93 -9.14
C LEU A 162 -9.23 13.99 -8.48
N PHE A 163 -9.79 12.84 -8.13
CA PHE A 163 -11.10 12.76 -7.49
C PHE A 163 -11.06 13.21 -6.03
N GLY A 164 -10.02 12.81 -5.28
CA GLY A 164 -9.86 13.20 -3.88
C GLY A 164 -9.74 14.71 -3.70
N LEU A 165 -9.00 15.39 -4.58
CA LEU A 165 -8.89 16.85 -4.57
C LEU A 165 -10.12 17.54 -5.16
N SER A 166 -10.70 17.02 -6.26
CA SER A 166 -11.85 17.68 -6.90
C SER A 166 -13.11 17.63 -6.05
N PHE A 167 -13.41 16.47 -5.46
CA PHE A 167 -14.65 16.24 -4.72
C PHE A 167 -14.47 16.39 -3.20
N GLY A 168 -13.24 16.42 -2.71
CA GLY A 168 -12.98 16.39 -1.27
C GLY A 168 -13.58 15.14 -0.63
N GLY A 169 -14.02 15.25 0.62
CA GLY A 169 -14.76 14.19 1.32
C GLY A 169 -14.17 13.87 2.68
N TYR A 170 -14.70 12.84 3.34
CA TYR A 170 -14.19 12.43 4.64
C TYR A 170 -12.76 11.89 4.53
N SER A 171 -11.90 12.34 5.43
CA SER A 171 -10.54 11.83 5.54
C SER A 171 -10.55 10.40 6.08
N LEU A 172 -9.55 9.60 5.70
CA LEU A 172 -9.37 8.28 6.29
C LEU A 172 -8.98 8.41 7.76
N PRO A 173 -9.55 7.59 8.67
CA PRO A 173 -9.31 7.73 10.10
C PRO A 173 -7.85 7.48 10.49
N TRP A 174 -7.12 6.65 9.73
CA TRP A 174 -5.69 6.39 9.92
C TRP A 174 -4.79 7.35 9.13
N ASN A 175 -5.31 8.07 8.12
CA ASN A 175 -4.50 8.97 7.29
C ASN A 175 -5.30 10.21 6.87
N ARG A 176 -5.16 11.28 7.65
CA ARG A 176 -5.87 12.55 7.43
C ARG A 176 -5.52 13.26 6.13
N ARG A 177 -4.44 12.86 5.43
CA ARG A 177 -4.05 13.41 4.13
C ARG A 177 -4.77 12.75 2.95
N LYS A 178 -5.42 11.61 3.17
CA LYS A 178 -6.12 10.84 2.15
C LYS A 178 -7.62 10.86 2.45
N SER A 179 -8.44 10.85 1.40
CA SER A 179 -9.90 10.81 1.51
C SER A 179 -10.47 9.45 1.13
N TRP A 180 -11.66 9.13 1.63
CA TRP A 180 -12.46 8.00 1.15
C TRP A 180 -12.78 8.10 -0.33
N THR A 181 -13.02 9.30 -0.85
CA THR A 181 -13.28 9.55 -2.27
C THR A 181 -12.08 9.16 -3.13
N GLY A 182 -10.86 9.52 -2.72
CA GLY A 182 -9.64 9.14 -3.41
C GLY A 182 -9.40 7.63 -3.35
N LEU A 183 -9.65 7.01 -2.19
CA LEU A 183 -9.53 5.55 -2.03
C LEU A 183 -10.48 4.79 -2.97
N LEU A 184 -11.76 5.20 -3.02
CA LEU A 184 -12.75 4.56 -3.89
C LEU A 184 -12.45 4.80 -5.38
N ALA A 185 -11.99 6.00 -5.74
CA ALA A 185 -11.55 6.30 -7.11
C ALA A 185 -10.37 5.42 -7.52
N PHE A 186 -9.37 5.24 -6.63
CA PHE A 186 -8.26 4.32 -6.85
C PHE A 186 -8.78 2.92 -7.17
N ILE A 187 -9.61 2.36 -6.27
CA ILE A 187 -10.10 0.98 -6.38
C ILE A 187 -10.89 0.81 -7.67
N GLY A 188 -11.82 1.72 -7.96
CA GLY A 188 -12.67 1.63 -9.16
C GLY A 188 -11.86 1.72 -10.46
N MET A 189 -11.01 2.75 -10.60
CA MET A 189 -10.23 2.96 -11.82
C MET A 189 -9.12 1.94 -11.98
N GLY A 190 -8.46 1.54 -10.89
CA GLY A 190 -7.44 0.51 -10.91
C GLY A 190 -8.02 -0.88 -11.20
N ALA A 191 -9.21 -1.21 -10.68
CA ALA A 191 -9.90 -2.45 -11.04
C ALA A 191 -10.26 -2.49 -12.52
N LEU A 192 -10.90 -1.42 -13.02
CA LEU A 192 -11.34 -1.34 -14.41
C LEU A 192 -10.15 -1.37 -15.37
N LEU A 193 -9.23 -0.42 -15.23
CA LEU A 193 -8.12 -0.27 -16.19
C LEU A 193 -7.06 -1.34 -15.99
N GLY A 194 -6.74 -1.71 -14.75
CA GLY A 194 -5.85 -2.85 -14.47
C GLY A 194 -6.37 -4.15 -15.08
N GLY A 195 -7.65 -4.46 -14.85
CA GLY A 195 -8.26 -5.68 -15.40
C GLY A 195 -8.40 -5.65 -16.92
N VAL A 196 -8.72 -4.50 -17.53
CA VAL A 196 -8.76 -4.36 -18.99
C VAL A 196 -7.38 -4.52 -19.62
N MET A 197 -6.32 -3.94 -19.02
CA MET A 197 -4.95 -4.09 -19.54
C MET A 197 -4.45 -5.52 -19.36
N LEU A 198 -4.80 -6.19 -18.26
CA LEU A 198 -4.52 -7.62 -18.09
C LEU A 198 -5.21 -8.43 -19.20
N TRP A 199 -6.53 -8.25 -19.36
CA TRP A 199 -7.33 -8.99 -20.33
C TRP A 199 -6.83 -8.85 -21.76
N GLY A 200 -6.53 -7.62 -22.20
CA GLY A 200 -6.09 -7.36 -23.57
C GLY A 200 -4.67 -7.83 -23.86
N GLU A 201 -3.86 -8.04 -22.83
CA GLU A 201 -2.47 -8.47 -22.96
C GLU A 201 -2.28 -9.99 -22.76
N SER A 202 -3.23 -10.69 -22.14
CA SER A 202 -3.09 -12.15 -21.93
C SER A 202 -3.08 -12.96 -23.23
N ARG A 203 -2.06 -13.81 -23.42
CA ARG A 203 -2.01 -14.83 -24.49
C ARG A 203 -1.60 -16.19 -23.89
N PRO A 204 -2.47 -17.22 -23.91
CA PRO A 204 -3.83 -17.25 -24.46
C PRO A 204 -4.78 -16.30 -23.70
N GLY A 205 -5.80 -15.80 -24.41
CA GLY A 205 -6.75 -14.85 -23.84
C GLY A 205 -7.53 -15.43 -22.67
N ILE A 206 -7.72 -14.62 -21.61
CA ILE A 206 -8.53 -14.96 -20.44
C ILE A 206 -9.92 -14.31 -20.53
N ALA A 207 -10.87 -14.79 -19.71
CA ALA A 207 -12.19 -14.17 -19.63
C ALA A 207 -12.11 -12.78 -18.98
N LEU A 208 -12.77 -11.78 -19.56
CA LEU A 208 -12.78 -10.41 -19.03
C LEU A 208 -13.22 -10.33 -17.55
N PRO A 209 -14.27 -11.04 -17.08
CA PRO A 209 -14.64 -11.01 -15.66
C PRO A 209 -13.53 -11.52 -14.73
N LEU A 210 -12.76 -12.53 -15.17
CA LEU A 210 -11.61 -13.03 -14.41
C LEU A 210 -10.51 -11.97 -14.33
N ALA A 211 -10.21 -11.31 -15.45
CA ALA A 211 -9.21 -10.25 -15.49
C ALA A 211 -9.58 -9.05 -14.61
N ILE A 212 -10.84 -8.62 -14.64
CA ILE A 212 -11.39 -7.57 -13.76
C ILE A 212 -11.32 -8.00 -12.29
N THR A 213 -11.56 -9.28 -11.99
CA THR A 213 -11.43 -9.81 -10.61
C THR A 213 -9.98 -9.74 -10.12
N ILE A 214 -9.02 -10.19 -10.94
CA ILE A 214 -7.59 -10.13 -10.61
C ILE A 214 -7.13 -8.68 -10.43
N GLY A 215 -7.41 -7.82 -11.43
CA GLY A 215 -7.07 -6.40 -11.37
C GLY A 215 -7.74 -5.67 -10.22
N GLY A 216 -8.99 -6.00 -9.90
CA GLY A 216 -9.75 -5.43 -8.79
C GLY A 216 -9.17 -5.79 -7.42
N LEU A 217 -8.82 -7.06 -7.19
CA LEU A 217 -8.20 -7.49 -5.93
C LEU A 217 -6.78 -6.93 -5.77
N ALA A 218 -6.00 -6.89 -6.84
CA ALA A 218 -4.68 -6.25 -6.84
C ALA A 218 -4.79 -4.74 -6.54
N SER A 219 -5.73 -4.06 -7.20
CA SER A 219 -5.99 -2.63 -6.98
C SER A 219 -6.50 -2.35 -5.56
N LEU A 220 -7.34 -3.22 -5.01
CA LEU A 220 -7.82 -3.10 -3.63
C LEU A 220 -6.67 -3.15 -2.64
N ALA A 221 -5.82 -4.17 -2.73
CA ALA A 221 -4.65 -4.32 -1.88
C ALA A 221 -3.70 -3.11 -2.00
N ALA A 222 -3.43 -2.68 -3.24
CA ALA A 222 -2.58 -1.53 -3.52
C ALA A 222 -3.16 -0.22 -2.95
N ALA A 223 -4.48 0.01 -3.07
CA ALA A 223 -5.17 1.16 -2.50
C ALA A 223 -5.10 1.17 -0.97
N PHE A 224 -5.21 0.01 -0.31
CA PHE A 224 -5.01 -0.09 1.14
C PHE A 224 -3.58 0.27 1.54
N VAL A 225 -2.58 -0.20 0.79
CA VAL A 225 -1.16 0.14 1.05
C VAL A 225 -0.89 1.63 0.85
N GLU A 226 -1.47 2.23 -0.20
CA GLU A 226 -1.42 3.68 -0.49
C GLU A 226 -2.11 4.52 0.60
N SER A 227 -3.14 3.98 1.23
CA SER A 227 -3.87 4.67 2.28
C SER A 227 -3.04 4.87 3.55
N TRP A 228 -1.98 4.09 3.76
CA TRP A 228 -1.21 4.11 5.00
C TRP A 228 -0.28 5.33 5.10
N PRO A 229 -0.18 6.01 6.26
CA PRO A 229 0.74 7.13 6.42
C PRO A 229 2.19 6.69 6.23
N SER A 230 2.86 7.28 5.26
CA SER A 230 4.27 7.00 4.95
C SER A 230 5.04 8.28 4.71
N LYS A 231 6.36 8.22 4.96
CA LYS A 231 7.34 9.27 4.65
C LYS A 231 8.18 8.91 3.41
N ARG A 232 8.04 7.67 2.90
CA ARG A 232 8.81 7.13 1.76
C ARG A 232 7.94 7.10 0.52
N ASN A 233 8.56 6.93 -0.65
CA ASN A 233 7.90 6.88 -1.95
C ASN A 233 6.79 5.82 -1.98
N ASP A 234 5.54 6.29 -2.02
CA ASP A 234 4.37 5.42 -1.92
C ASP A 234 4.16 4.58 -3.18
N ASN A 235 4.58 5.08 -4.35
CA ASN A 235 4.44 4.38 -5.63
C ASN A 235 5.22 3.05 -5.68
N LEU A 236 6.37 2.96 -5.01
CA LEU A 236 7.11 1.69 -4.94
C LEU A 236 6.33 0.63 -4.15
N ARG A 237 5.73 1.01 -3.03
CA ARG A 237 4.94 0.12 -2.17
C ARG A 237 3.67 -0.33 -2.87
N VAL A 238 2.96 0.61 -3.50
CA VAL A 238 1.75 0.36 -4.29
C VAL A 238 2.07 -0.58 -5.44
N GLY A 239 3.11 -0.29 -6.20
CA GLY A 239 3.52 -1.07 -7.36
C GLY A 239 3.89 -2.50 -6.99
N LEU A 240 4.73 -2.66 -5.96
CA LEU A 240 5.12 -3.98 -5.49
C LEU A 240 3.89 -4.77 -5.00
N THR A 241 2.96 -4.12 -4.29
CA THR A 241 1.73 -4.76 -3.81
C THR A 241 0.86 -5.23 -4.98
N ALA A 242 0.63 -4.37 -5.98
CA ALA A 242 -0.16 -4.71 -7.16
C ALA A 242 0.50 -5.86 -7.95
N ALA A 243 1.81 -5.81 -8.15
CA ALA A 243 2.57 -6.86 -8.83
C ALA A 243 2.47 -8.19 -8.08
N THR A 244 2.73 -8.19 -6.77
CA THR A 244 2.73 -9.42 -5.95
C THR A 244 1.33 -10.04 -5.90
N VAL A 245 0.31 -9.26 -5.52
CA VAL A 245 -1.07 -9.77 -5.41
C VAL A 245 -1.58 -10.22 -6.78
N GLY A 246 -1.33 -9.41 -7.82
CA GLY A 246 -1.66 -9.73 -9.19
C GLY A 246 -1.03 -11.03 -9.67
N THR A 247 0.28 -11.20 -9.43
CA THR A 247 1.03 -12.41 -9.78
C THR A 247 0.47 -13.64 -9.07
N CYS A 248 0.24 -13.55 -7.75
CA CYS A 248 -0.32 -14.66 -6.98
C CYS A 248 -1.69 -15.08 -7.51
N LEU A 249 -2.59 -14.13 -7.74
CA LEU A 249 -3.92 -14.42 -8.27
C LEU A 249 -3.86 -14.96 -9.70
N HIS A 250 -2.99 -14.39 -10.54
CA HIS A 250 -2.80 -14.87 -11.92
C HIS A 250 -2.24 -16.30 -11.93
N LEU A 251 -1.34 -16.66 -11.03
CA LEU A 251 -0.81 -18.03 -10.91
C LEU A 251 -1.86 -19.02 -10.36
N MET A 252 -2.79 -18.56 -9.51
CA MET A 252 -3.79 -19.42 -8.89
C MET A 252 -5.04 -19.63 -9.77
N LEU A 253 -5.40 -18.63 -10.57
CA LEU A 253 -6.69 -18.59 -11.27
C LEU A 253 -6.57 -18.73 -12.80
N VAL A 254 -5.39 -18.49 -13.37
CA VAL A 254 -5.17 -18.65 -14.81
C VAL A 254 -4.39 -19.96 -15.04
N PRO A 255 -5.00 -20.93 -15.76
CA PRO A 255 -4.43 -22.26 -15.96
C PRO A 255 -3.22 -22.28 -16.89
#